data_AF-A0A1Y3EEC9-F1
#
_entry.id   AF-A0A1Y3EEC9-F1
#
_cell.length_a   1.000
_cell.length_b   1.000
_cell.length_c   1.000
_cell.angle_alpha   90.00
_cell.angle_beta   90.00
_cell.angle_gamma   90.00
#
_symmetry.space_group_name_H-M   'P 1'
#
loop_
_entity.id
_entity.type
_entity.pdbx_description
1 polymer ?
#
loop_
_entity_poly.entity_id
_entity_poly.type
_entity_poly.pdbx_seq_one_letter_code
_entity_poly.pdbx_strand_id
1 'polypeptide(L)' 'MVTSRTTAHNPQDNGQGERYNGIIWKAVTSTLRSHDLRIEQREEVIGLALHSIRTLLSTNANPHERLLGYQRRTPT' A
#
# COMPACT_ATOMS: atom_id res chain seq x y z
N MET A 1 -16.42 5.38 24.33
CA MET A 1 -15.43 5.13 23.25
C MET A 1 -14.68 3.86 23.62
N VAL A 2 -14.76 2.81 22.80
CA VAL A 2 -14.01 1.56 23.02
C VAL A 2 -12.71 1.68 22.23
N THR A 3 -11.57 1.66 22.94
CA THR A 3 -10.25 1.63 22.33
C THR A 3 -9.65 0.25 22.57
N SER A 4 -9.82 -0.66 21.62
CA SER A 4 -9.13 -1.95 21.66
C SER A 4 -7.64 -1.71 21.41
N ARG A 5 -6.78 -2.13 22.35
CA ARG A 5 -5.33 -1.95 22.28
C ARG A 5 -4.70 -3.30 21.98
N THR A 6 -3.89 -3.37 20.93
CA THR A 6 -3.13 -4.58 20.60
C THR A 6 -2.12 -4.88 21.71
N THR A 7 -1.90 -6.16 22.01
CA THR A 7 -0.96 -6.60 23.04
C THR A 7 0.42 -6.03 22.78
N ALA A 8 1.00 -5.35 23.76
CA ALA A 8 2.35 -4.81 23.64
C ALA A 8 3.33 -5.96 23.36
N HIS A 9 4.25 -5.75 22.41
CA HIS A 9 5.32 -6.69 22.06
C HIS A 9 4.85 -7.99 21.39
N ASN A 10 3.63 -7.99 20.82
CA ASN A 10 3.17 -9.06 19.93
C ASN A 10 3.08 -8.58 18.47
N PRO A 11 4.20 -8.55 17.71
CA PRO A 11 4.20 -8.09 16.32
C PRO A 11 3.26 -8.90 15.42
N GLN A 12 3.03 -10.18 15.75
CA GLN A 12 2.11 -11.07 15.02
C GLN A 12 0.64 -10.68 15.13
N ASP A 13 0.19 -10.10 16.26
CA ASP A 13 -1.21 -9.62 16.40
C ASP A 13 -1.52 -8.49 15.41
N ASN A 14 -0.51 -7.71 15.00
CA ASN A 14 -0.62 -6.70 13.96
C ASN A 14 0.00 -7.17 12.62
N GLY A 15 0.11 -8.48 12.42
CA GLY A 15 0.90 -9.06 11.33
C GLY A 15 0.44 -8.64 9.93
N GLN A 16 -0.85 -8.34 9.73
CA GLN A 16 -1.32 -7.77 8.46
C GLN A 16 -0.79 -6.34 8.25
N GLY A 17 -0.80 -5.50 9.30
CA GLY A 17 -0.25 -4.14 9.25
C GLY A 17 1.25 -4.15 8.92
N GLU A 18 2.02 -5.00 9.59
CA GLU A 18 3.46 -5.15 9.32
C GLU A 18 3.74 -5.65 7.90
N ARG A 19 2.93 -6.61 7.42
CA ARG A 19 3.03 -7.09 6.04
C ARG A 19 2.77 -5.98 5.03
N TYR A 20 1.74 -5.16 5.23
CA TYR A 20 1.45 -4.01 4.36
C TYR A 20 2.56 -2.97 4.41
N ASN A 21 3.16 -2.70 5.57
CA ASN A 21 4.31 -1.80 5.67
C ASN A 21 5.48 -2.28 4.78
N GLY A 22 5.77 -3.59 4.79
CA GLY A 22 6.78 -4.17 3.91
C GLY A 22 6.45 -4.06 2.42
N ILE A 23 5.17 -4.26 2.04
CA ILE A 23 4.71 -4.12 0.66
C ILE A 23 4.84 -2.67 0.17
N ILE A 24 4.40 -1.71 0.99
CA ILE A 24 4.49 -0.27 0.70
C ILE A 24 5.96 0.13 0.52
N TRP A 25 6.85 -0.30 1.43
CA TRP A 25 8.27 0.04 1.33
C TRP A 25 8.93 -0.50 0.05
N LYS A 26 8.59 -1.73 -0.34
CA LYS A 26 9.08 -2.32 -1.60
C LYS A 26 8.56 -1.56 -2.81
N ALA A 27 7.29 -1.17 -2.83
CA ALA A 27 6.72 -0.42 -3.94
C ALA A 27 7.33 0.98 -4.06
N VAL A 28 7.53 1.68 -2.94
CA VAL A 28 8.22 2.98 -2.91
C VAL A 28 9.64 2.84 -3.45
N THR A 29 10.41 1.87 -2.95
CA THR A 29 11.79 1.63 -3.40
C THR A 29 11.86 1.27 -4.88
N SER A 30 10.92 0.45 -5.36
CA SER A 30 10.83 0.10 -6.79
C SER A 30 10.53 1.33 -7.64
N THR A 31 9.60 2.17 -7.19
CA THR A 31 9.19 3.37 -7.93
C THR A 31 10.32 4.40 -7.98
N LEU A 32 11.05 4.60 -6.88
CA LEU A 32 12.25 5.46 -6.83
C LEU A 32 13.30 5.00 -7.85
N ARG A 33 13.59 3.69 -7.89
CA ARG A 33 14.55 3.13 -8.85
C ARG A 33 14.10 3.31 -10.30
N SER A 34 12.80 3.15 -10.59
CA SER A 34 12.28 3.34 -11.95
C SER A 34 12.34 4.78 -12.43
N HIS A 35 12.37 5.76 -11.52
CA HIS A 35 12.42 7.19 -11.84
C HIS A 35 13.80 7.82 -11.58
N ASP A 36 14.81 7.01 -11.22
CA ASP A 36 16.17 7.45 -10.83
C ASP A 36 16.17 8.52 -9.71
N LEU A 37 15.20 8.42 -8.80
CA LEU A 37 15.02 9.37 -7.70
C LEU A 37 15.73 8.91 -6.43
N ARG A 38 16.15 9.88 -5.61
CA ARG A 38 16.77 9.58 -4.32
C ARG A 38 15.72 9.32 -3.24
N ILE A 39 16.11 8.64 -2.17
CA ILE A 39 15.18 8.21 -1.12
C ILE A 39 14.58 9.38 -0.33
N GLU A 40 15.24 10.53 -0.34
CA GLU A 40 14.74 11.78 0.25
C GLU A 40 13.48 12.27 -0.48
N GLN A 41 13.32 11.93 -1.76
CA GLN A 41 12.15 12.28 -2.58
C GLN A 41 11.02 11.25 -2.47
N ARG A 42 11.04 10.38 -1.45
CA ARG A 42 10.02 9.33 -1.26
C ARG A 42 8.59 9.88 -1.25
N GLU A 43 8.38 11.09 -0.74
CA GLU A 43 7.05 11.69 -0.64
C GLU A 43 6.40 11.93 -2.01
N GLU A 44 7.21 12.24 -3.03
CA GLU A 44 6.76 12.45 -4.41
C GLU A 44 6.28 11.13 -5.04
N VAL A 45 6.90 10.00 -4.68
CA VAL A 45 6.57 8.70 -5.26
C VAL A 45 5.55 7.89 -4.45
N ILE A 46 5.19 8.30 -3.23
CA ILE A 46 4.21 7.58 -2.39
C ILE A 46 2.87 7.45 -3.13
N GLY A 47 2.41 8.52 -3.78
CA GLY A 47 1.16 8.49 -4.55
C GLY A 47 1.20 7.45 -5.67
N LEU A 48 2.29 7.39 -6.41
CA LEU A 48 2.49 6.46 -7.51
C LEU A 48 2.67 5.01 -7.02
N ALA A 49 3.44 4.79 -5.96
CA ALA A 49 3.63 3.48 -5.35
C ALA A 49 2.31 2.89 -4.81
N LEU A 50 1.51 3.71 -4.12
CA LEU A 50 0.20 3.29 -3.62
C LEU A 50 -0.80 3.03 -4.76
N HIS A 51 -0.71 3.80 -5.85
CA HIS A 51 -1.49 3.55 -7.05
C HIS A 51 -1.16 2.18 -7.65
N SER A 52 0.14 1.88 -7.82
CA SER A 52 0.63 0.61 -8.36
C SER A 52 0.27 -0.58 -7.48
N ILE A 53 0.35 -0.47 -6.15
CA ILE A 53 -0.09 -1.54 -5.24
C ILE A 53 -1.59 -1.81 -5.41
N ARG A 54 -2.39 -0.74 -5.52
CA ARG A 54 -3.82 -0.84 -5.72
C ARG A 54 -4.14 -1.53 -7.05
N THR A 55 -3.44 -1.24 -8.14
CA THR A 55 -3.71 -1.88 -9.43
C THR A 55 -3.18 -3.33 -9.49
N LEU A 56 -1.99 -3.58 -8.95
CA LEU A 56 -1.30 -4.88 -9.04
C LEU A 56 -1.89 -5.99 -8.16
N LEU A 57 -2.42 -5.68 -6.97
CA LEU A 57 -2.99 -6.69 -6.05
C LEU A 57 -4.37 -7.23 -6.49
N SER A 58 -4.80 -6.94 -7.72
CA SER A 58 -6.07 -7.39 -8.29
C SER A 58 -6.03 -8.87 -8.68
N THR A 59 -6.08 -9.75 -7.68
CA THR A 59 -6.50 -11.14 -7.91
C THR A 59 -8.03 -11.13 -8.07
N ASN A 60 -8.49 -11.13 -9.32
CA ASN A 60 -9.89 -11.19 -9.80
C ASN A 60 -10.83 -10.02 -9.46
N ALA A 61 -10.45 -9.08 -8.59
CA ALA A 61 -11.13 -7.79 -8.41
C ALA A 61 -10.12 -6.76 -7.90
N ASN A 62 -10.11 -5.55 -8.45
CA ASN A 62 -9.18 -4.54 -7.93
C ASN A 62 -9.60 -4.11 -6.51
N PRO A 63 -8.67 -3.79 -5.59
CA PRO A 63 -8.95 -3.34 -4.24
C PRO A 63 -9.93 -2.16 -4.17
N HIS A 64 -9.95 -1.30 -5.20
CA HIS A 64 -10.92 -0.21 -5.33
C HIS A 64 -12.35 -0.75 -5.47
N GLU A 65 -12.58 -1.69 -6.38
CA GLU A 65 -13.87 -2.35 -6.62
C GLU A 65 -14.30 -3.18 -5.43
N ARG A 66 -13.37 -3.89 -4.78
CA ARG A 66 -13.69 -4.65 -3.57
C ARG A 66 -14.11 -3.74 -2.41
N LEU A 67 -13.52 -2.55 -2.31
CA LEU A 67 -13.83 -1.60 -1.24
C LEU A 67 -15.07 -0.75 -1.54
N LEU A 68 -15.27 -0.34 -2.79
CA LEU A 68 -16.25 0.67 -3.18
C LEU A 68 -17.41 0.12 -4.03
N GLY A 69 -17.30 -1.10 -4.57
CA GLY A 69 -18.36 -1.76 -5.32
C GLY A 69 -18.56 -1.25 -6.76
N TYR A 70 -17.66 -0.41 -7.30
CA TYR A 70 -17.76 0.10 -8.67
C TYR A 70 -16.40 0.21 -9.38
N GLN A 71 -16.47 0.20 -10.72
CA GLN A 71 -15.33 0.28 -11.64
C GLN A 71 -14.69 1.67 -11.65
N ARG A 72 -13.35 1.76 -11.76
CA ARG A 72 -12.65 3.05 -11.83
C ARG A 72 -12.99 3.79 -13.13
N ARG A 73 -13.14 5.12 -13.02
CA ARG A 73 -13.35 6.03 -14.17
C ARG A 73 -12.05 6.47 -14.86
N THR A 74 -10.90 6.19 -14.25
CA THR A 74 -9.58 6.55 -14.78
C THR A 74 -8.91 5.33 -15.41
N PRO A 75 -8.41 5.43 -16.66
CA PRO A 75 -7.66 4.34 -17.28
C PRO A 75 -6.36 4.03 -16.52
N THR A 76 -5.87 2.81 -16.69
CA THR A 76 -4.61 2.32 -16.11
C THR A 76 -3.45 2.73 -16.99
#